data_AF-A0A6G0XZH2-F1
#
_entry.id   AF-A0A6G0XZH2-F1
#
_cell.length_a   1.000
_cell.length_b   1.000
_cell.length_c   1.000
_cell.angle_alpha   90.00
_cell.angle_beta   90.00
_cell.angle_gamma   90.00
#
_symmetry.space_group_name_H-M   'P 1'
#
loop_
_entity.id
_entity.type
_entity.pdbx_description
1 polymer ?
#
loop_
_entity_poly.entity_id
_entity_poly.type
_entity_poly.pdbx_seq_one_letter_code
_entity_poly.pdbx_strand_id
1 'polypeptide(L)'
;MTYTHSNEHVMFTYTINDIALKQSGDCVMDLGVTFDRSLTIRTHIEKVTCKALKLLGFVKRISAEFKLSLLRFYIALLFGLCWSMG
;
A
#
# COMPACT_ATOMS: atom_id res chain seq x y z
N MET A 1 -6.51 -19.57 -34.17
CA MET A 1 -7.42 -19.55 -33.01
C MET A 1 -7.27 -18.20 -32.35
N THR A 2 -8.30 -17.37 -32.40
CA THR A 2 -8.29 -16.01 -31.84
C THR A 2 -9.29 -15.97 -30.69
N TYR A 3 -8.81 -15.73 -29.47
CA TYR A 3 -9.65 -15.61 -28.29
C TYR A 3 -9.98 -14.13 -28.07
N THR A 4 -11.27 -13.79 -27.96
CA THR A 4 -11.75 -12.46 -27.60
C THR A 4 -12.32 -12.50 -26.19
N HIS A 5 -11.87 -11.56 -25.35
CA HIS A 5 -12.36 -11.40 -23.97
C HIS A 5 -13.58 -10.47 -23.98
N SER A 6 -14.78 -11.00 -23.79
CA SER A 6 -15.97 -10.17 -23.54
C SER A 6 -16.01 -9.75 -22.07
N ASN A 7 -16.21 -8.45 -21.82
CA ASN A 7 -16.34 -7.87 -20.47
C ASN A 7 -17.81 -7.80 -20.02
N GLU A 8 -18.72 -8.46 -20.72
CA GLU A 8 -20.14 -8.44 -20.37
C GLU A 8 -20.37 -9.26 -19.10
N HIS A 9 -20.96 -8.60 -18.09
CA HIS A 9 -21.19 -9.20 -16.80
C HIS A 9 -22.39 -10.15 -16.88
N VAL A 10 -22.11 -11.46 -16.96
CA VAL A 10 -23.16 -12.49 -16.90
C VAL A 10 -23.65 -12.60 -15.46
N MET A 11 -24.75 -11.90 -15.15
CA MET A 11 -25.43 -11.98 -13.86
C MET A 11 -26.23 -13.28 -13.80
N PHE A 12 -25.58 -14.36 -13.38
CA PHE A 12 -26.23 -15.64 -13.14
C PHE A 12 -26.25 -15.94 -11.64
N THR A 13 -27.44 -16.14 -11.09
CA THR A 13 -27.63 -16.54 -9.69
C THR A 13 -27.57 -18.06 -9.61
N TYR A 14 -26.44 -18.58 -9.13
CA TYR A 14 -26.26 -20.01 -8.90
C TYR A 14 -27.03 -20.46 -7.66
N THR A 15 -27.71 -21.61 -7.73
CA THR A 15 -28.39 -22.25 -6.60
C THR A 15 -27.83 -23.65 -6.37
N ILE A 16 -27.68 -24.05 -5.10
CA ILE A 16 -27.38 -25.42 -4.69
C ILE A 16 -28.49 -25.84 -3.73
N ASN A 17 -29.23 -26.91 -4.05
CA ASN A 17 -30.38 -27.36 -3.25
C ASN A 17 -31.38 -26.24 -2.95
N ASP A 18 -31.73 -25.45 -3.98
CA ASP A 18 -32.60 -24.26 -3.89
C ASP A 18 -32.09 -23.10 -3.01
N ILE A 19 -30.85 -23.19 -2.52
CA ILE A 19 -30.19 -22.10 -1.78
C ILE A 19 -29.34 -21.29 -2.75
N ALA A 20 -29.65 -20.00 -2.88
CA ALA A 20 -28.88 -19.08 -3.71
C ALA A 20 -27.46 -18.87 -3.12
N LEU A 21 -26.45 -19.10 -3.95
CA LEU A 21 -25.07 -18.80 -3.61
C LEU A 21 -24.84 -17.29 -3.64
N LYS A 22 -24.14 -16.79 -2.63
CA LYS A 22 -23.69 -15.42 -2.60
C LYS A 22 -22.66 -15.21 -3.71
N GLN A 23 -22.89 -14.23 -4.58
CA GLN A 23 -21.92 -13.88 -5.60
C GLN A 23 -20.61 -13.45 -4.94
N SER A 24 -19.49 -13.94 -5.48
CA SER A 24 -18.17 -13.45 -5.10
C SER A 24 -18.10 -11.95 -5.38
N GLY A 25 -17.49 -11.19 -4.47
CA GLY A 25 -17.31 -9.75 -4.61
C GLY A 25 -16.51 -9.36 -5.86
N ASP A 26 -16.31 -8.06 -6.07
CA ASP A 26 -15.66 -7.53 -7.28
C ASP A 26 -14.18 -7.92 -7.42
N CYS A 27 -13.58 -8.51 -6.37
CA CYS A 27 -12.22 -9.00 -6.39
C CYS A 27 -12.09 -10.41 -5.81
N VAL A 28 -11.19 -11.20 -6.41
CA VAL A 28 -10.82 -12.54 -5.97
C VAL A 28 -9.39 -12.47 -5.46
N MET A 29 -9.12 -13.08 -4.32
CA MET A 29 -7.76 -13.23 -3.81
C MET A 29 -7.30 -14.65 -4.08
N ASP A 30 -6.17 -14.78 -4.78
CA ASP A 30 -5.54 -16.07 -5.02
C ASP A 30 -4.02 -15.95 -4.85
N LEU A 31 -3.42 -16.92 -4.15
CA LEU A 31 -1.99 -16.95 -3.79
C LEU A 31 -1.45 -15.63 -3.18
N GLY A 32 -2.32 -14.85 -2.51
CA GLY A 32 -1.97 -13.55 -1.93
C GLY A 32 -2.02 -12.36 -2.89
N VAL A 33 -2.36 -12.59 -4.16
CA VAL A 33 -2.59 -11.57 -5.18
C VAL A 33 -4.09 -11.30 -5.29
N THR A 34 -4.46 -10.03 -5.46
CA THR A 34 -5.86 -9.65 -5.67
C THR A 34 -6.09 -9.40 -7.16
N PHE A 35 -7.08 -10.08 -7.71
CA PHE A 35 -7.53 -9.94 -9.08
C PHE A 35 -8.90 -9.30 -9.11
N ASP A 36 -9.10 -8.39 -10.04
CA ASP A 36 -10.44 -7.87 -10.35
C ASP A 36 -11.21 -8.88 -11.20
N ARG A 37 -12.53 -8.68 -11.37
CA ARG A 37 -13.35 -9.54 -12.25
C ARG A 37 -12.84 -9.65 -13.69
N SER A 38 -12.08 -8.68 -14.16
CA SER A 38 -11.38 -8.69 -15.45
C SER A 38 -10.05 -9.44 -15.44
N LEU A 39 -9.76 -10.19 -14.37
CA LEU A 39 -8.48 -10.87 -14.09
C LEU A 39 -7.27 -9.92 -14.15
N THR A 40 -7.50 -8.63 -13.90
CA THR A 40 -6.43 -7.64 -13.85
C THR A 40 -5.88 -7.47 -12.43
N ILE A 41 -4.59 -7.14 -12.34
CA ILE A 41 -3.85 -7.02 -11.07
C ILE A 41 -3.77 -5.54 -10.62
N ARG A 42 -4.53 -4.65 -11.27
CA ARG A 42 -4.43 -3.19 -11.07
C ARG A 42 -4.72 -2.82 -9.61
N THR A 43 -5.81 -3.32 -9.04
CA THR A 43 -6.17 -3.05 -7.64
C THR A 43 -5.12 -3.59 -6.66
N HIS A 44 -4.46 -4.70 -6.97
CA HIS A 44 -3.38 -5.21 -6.14
C HIS A 44 -2.14 -4.30 -6.20
N ILE A 45 -1.73 -3.86 -7.39
CA ILE A 45 -0.62 -2.91 -7.56
C ILE A 45 -0.89 -1.62 -6.78
N GLU A 46 -2.08 -1.05 -6.90
CA GLU A 46 -2.47 0.15 -6.16
C GLU A 46 -2.41 -0.08 -4.64
N LYS A 47 -2.91 -1.21 -4.15
CA LYS A 47 -2.86 -1.57 -2.72
C LYS A 47 -1.42 -1.69 -2.21
N VAL A 48 -0.55 -2.40 -2.94
CA VAL A 48 0.86 -2.59 -2.57
C VAL A 48 1.60 -1.26 -2.60
N THR A 49 1.39 -0.46 -3.65
CA THR A 49 2.01 0.86 -3.81
C THR A 49 1.58 1.82 -2.71
N CYS A 50 0.29 1.84 -2.36
CA CYS A 50 -0.21 2.65 -1.25
C CYS A 50 0.46 2.27 0.08
N LYS A 51 0.61 0.97 0.37
CA LYS A 51 1.32 0.50 1.58
C LYS A 51 2.79 0.95 1.59
N ALA A 52 3.48 0.79 0.46
CA ALA A 52 4.87 1.20 0.31
C ALA A 52 5.05 2.72 0.52
N LEU A 53 4.18 3.54 -0.09
CA LEU A 53 4.23 5.00 0.04
C LEU A 53 3.93 5.47 1.47
N LYS A 54 3.01 4.81 2.17
CA LYS A 54 2.75 5.09 3.60
C LYS A 54 3.99 4.81 4.45
N LEU A 55 4.65 3.67 4.23
CA LEU A 55 5.89 3.31 4.93
C LEU A 55 7.03 4.28 4.59
N LEU A 56 7.18 4.65 3.32
CA LEU A 56 8.14 5.66 2.89
C LEU A 56 7.92 7.00 3.59
N GLY A 57 6.66 7.45 3.70
CA GLY A 57 6.29 8.67 4.41
C GLY A 57 6.66 8.62 5.89
N PHE A 58 6.50 7.46 6.53
CA PHE A 58 6.92 7.24 7.91
C PHE A 58 8.45 7.33 8.07
N VAL A 59 9.20 6.60 7.24
CA VAL A 59 10.67 6.63 7.25
C VAL A 59 11.19 8.05 7.01
N LYS A 60 10.62 8.78 6.05
CA LYS A 60 11.01 10.15 5.74
C LYS A 60 10.83 11.11 6.92
N ARG A 61 9.73 10.98 7.68
CA ARG A 61 9.49 11.81 8.88
C ARG A 61 10.52 11.53 9.97
N ILE A 62 10.75 10.25 10.28
CA ILE A 62 11.74 9.83 11.27
C ILE A 62 13.14 10.32 10.89
N SER A 63 13.55 10.12 9.64
CA SER A 63 14.86 10.58 9.17
C SER A 63 15.02 12.10 9.25
N ALA A 64 13.95 12.87 9.04
CA ALA A 64 13.98 14.32 9.18
C ALA A 64 14.14 14.77 10.64
N GLU A 65 13.46 14.11 11.57
CA GLU A 65 13.60 14.35 13.01
C GLU A 65 15.03 14.07 13.49
N PHE A 66 15.62 12.94 13.08
CA PHE A 66 17.01 12.61 13.40
C PHE A 66 18.01 13.64 12.86
N LYS A 67 17.80 14.14 11.63
CA LYS A 67 18.65 15.19 11.07
C LYS A 67 18.59 16.47 11.90
N LEU A 68 17.40 16.87 12.33
CA LEU A 68 17.19 18.06 13.17
C LEU A 68 17.79 17.87 14.56
N SER A 69 17.63 16.70 15.19
CA SER A 69 18.20 16.44 16.50
C SER A 69 19.73 16.47 16.46
N LEU A 70 20.36 15.85 15.46
CA LEU A 70 21.82 15.89 15.28
C LEU A 70 22.34 17.32 15.10
N LEU A 71 21.66 18.14 14.30
CA LEU A 71 22.02 19.55 14.13
C LEU A 71 21.93 20.31 15.46
N ARG A 72 20.86 20.09 16.24
CA ARG A 72 20.69 20.72 17.55
C ARG A 72 21.78 20.30 18.54
N PHE A 73 22.12 19.02 18.58
CA PHE A 73 23.21 18.52 19.42
C PHE A 73 24.55 19.14 19.03
N TYR A 74 24.85 19.20 17.73
CA TYR A 74 26.08 19.82 17.23
C TYR A 74 26.18 21.30 17.64
N ILE A 75 25.10 22.07 17.46
CA ILE A 75 25.04 23.48 17.86
C ILE A 75 25.23 23.63 19.37
N ALA A 76 24.54 22.82 20.18
CA ALA A 76 24.66 22.87 21.64
C ALA A 76 26.10 22.59 22.10
N LEU A 77 26.78 21.63 21.46
CA LEU A 77 28.17 21.28 21.76
C LEU A 77 29.13 22.43 21.39
N LEU A 78 28.90 23.09 20.25
CA LEU A 78 29.65 24.28 19.84
C LEU A 78 29.51 25.45 20.84
N PHE A 79 28.28 25.76 21.26
CA PHE A 79 28.03 26.83 22.24
C PHE A 79 28.60 26.48 23.62
N GLY A 80 28.49 25.22 24.06
CA GLY A 80 29.06 24.76 25.33
C GLY A 80 30.59 24.84 25.35
N LEU A 81 31.26 24.47 24.26
CA LEU A 81 32.71 24.63 24.13
C LEU A 81 33.13 26.10 24.10
N CYS A 82 32.37 26.96 23.42
CA CYS A 82 32.65 28.39 23.34
C CYS A 82 32.51 29.08 24.71
N TRP A 83 31.53 28.69 25.53
CA TRP A 83 31.36 29.20 26.90
C TRP A 83 32.45 28.72 27.87
N SER A 84 33.06 27.57 27.61
CA SER A 84 34.14 27.04 28.46
C SER A 84 35.52 27.68 28.18
N MET A 85 35.66 28.47 27.12
CA MET A 85 36.93 29.09 26.70
C MET A 85 36.98 30.62 26.90
N GLY A 86 35.95 31.24 27.48
CA GLY A 86 35.89 32.67 27.81
C GLY A 86 35.70 32.90 29.31
#